data_AF-A0A9P4DJU0-F1
#
_entry.id   AF-A0A9P4DJU0-F1
#
_cell.length_a   1.000
_cell.length_b   1.000
_cell.length_c   1.000
_cell.angle_alpha   90.00
_cell.angle_beta   90.00
_cell.angle_gamma   90.00
#
_symmetry.space_group_name_H-M   'P 1'
#
loop_
_entity.id
_entity.type
_entity.pdbx_description
1 polymer ?
#
loop_
_entity_poly.entity_id
_entity_poly.type
_entity_poly.pdbx_seq_one_letter_code
_entity_poly.pdbx_strand_id
1 'polypeptide(L)' 'MQSFGKFIPYTPDTTDRPKIIDGQNVLFLQDDKGNDWYDVIDLFDESKTLKIGYDDDGRVRTFTTNIHALFPV' A
#
# COMPACT_ATOMS: atom_id res chain seq x y z
N MET A 1 14.95 -8.65 -3.63
CA MET A 1 13.57 -8.37 -4.08
C MET A 1 12.77 -8.06 -2.83
N GLN A 2 12.16 -6.88 -2.75
CA GLN A 2 11.30 -6.49 -1.63
C GLN A 2 9.87 -6.96 -1.93
N SER A 3 9.15 -7.42 -0.91
CA SER A 3 7.76 -7.86 -1.03
C SER A 3 6.99 -7.59 0.25
N PHE A 4 5.74 -7.18 0.11
CA PHE A 4 4.79 -6.98 1.21
C PHE A 4 3.66 -8.02 1.10
N GLY A 5 3.02 -8.31 2.23
CA GLY A 5 1.90 -9.24 2.27
C GLY A 5 0.65 -8.66 1.58
N LYS A 6 -0.45 -9.41 1.65
CA LYS A 6 -1.75 -8.90 1.21
C LYS A 6 -2.19 -7.75 2.12
N PHE A 7 -2.41 -6.59 1.54
CA PHE A 7 -2.95 -5.43 2.25
C PHE A 7 -4.46 -5.61 2.47
N ILE A 8 -4.91 -5.30 3.68
CA ILE A 8 -6.34 -5.29 4.06
C ILE A 8 -6.71 -4.00 4.77
N PRO A 9 -7.97 -3.55 4.69
CA PRO A 9 -8.46 -2.43 5.48
C PRO A 9 -8.26 -2.62 6.97
N TYR A 10 -7.81 -1.57 7.66
CA TYR A 10 -7.74 -1.54 9.12
C TYR A 10 -8.10 -0.17 9.68
N THR A 11 -8.35 -0.09 10.99
CA THR A 11 -8.52 1.18 11.70
C THR A 11 -7.26 1.44 12.54
N PRO A 12 -6.54 2.55 12.31
CA PRO A 12 -5.38 2.86 13.13
C PRO A 12 -5.80 3.24 14.54
N ASP A 13 -5.09 2.66 15.52
CA ASP A 13 -5.26 2.95 16.95
C ASP A 13 -4.56 4.25 17.39
N THR A 14 -3.84 4.92 16.47
CA THR A 14 -3.08 6.15 16.75
C THR A 14 -3.90 7.40 16.44
N THR A 15 -3.62 8.48 17.16
CA THR A 15 -4.18 9.82 16.89
C THR A 15 -3.44 10.58 15.80
N ASP A 16 -2.23 10.12 15.45
CA ASP A 16 -1.30 10.85 14.57
C ASP A 16 -1.61 10.65 13.08
N ARG A 17 -2.55 9.74 12.76
CA ARG A 17 -3.02 9.52 11.39
C ARG A 17 -4.36 10.23 11.16
N PRO A 18 -4.46 11.19 10.23
CA PRO A 18 -5.71 11.89 9.96
C PRO A 18 -6.74 10.93 9.36
N LYS A 19 -7.88 10.76 10.04
CA LYS A 19 -8.96 9.88 9.56
C LYS A 19 -9.80 10.51 8.45
N ILE A 20 -9.74 11.84 8.31
CA ILE A 20 -10.47 12.63 7.32
C ILE A 20 -9.51 13.62 6.67
N ILE A 21 -9.49 13.67 5.33
CA ILE A 21 -8.76 14.65 4.53
C ILE A 21 -9.75 15.22 3.51
N ASP A 22 -9.84 16.55 3.39
CA ASP A 22 -10.76 17.25 2.49
C ASP A 22 -12.23 16.78 2.57
N GLY A 23 -12.68 16.46 3.79
CA GLY A 23 -14.03 15.97 4.07
C GLY A 23 -14.28 14.51 3.67
N GLN A 24 -13.26 13.76 3.26
CA GLN A 24 -13.34 12.35 2.88
C GLN A 24 -12.65 11.45 3.89
N ASN A 25 -13.21 10.27 4.14
CA ASN A 25 -12.59 9.27 5.02
C ASN A 25 -11.36 8.66 4.34
N VAL A 26 -10.28 8.52 5.12
CA VAL A 26 -9.08 7.82 4.69
C VAL A 26 -9.25 6.32 4.89
N LEU A 27 -8.98 5.53 3.85
CA LEU A 27 -8.95 4.06 3.92
C LEU A 27 -7.52 3.61 4.20
N PHE A 28 -7.25 3.19 5.44
CA PHE A 28 -5.95 2.67 5.82
C PHE A 28 -5.83 1.19 5.48
N LEU A 29 -4.64 0.80 5.00
CA LEU A 29 -4.34 -0.54 4.54
C LEU A 29 -3.09 -1.06 5.25
N GLN A 30 -3.14 -2.31 5.73
CA GLN A 30 -2.03 -2.95 6.43
C GLN A 30 -1.86 -4.40 5.98
N ASP A 31 -0.62 -4.89 5.90
CA ASP A 31 -0.33 -6.30 5.65
C ASP A 31 -0.33 -7.16 6.93
N ASP A 32 -0.17 -8.48 6.77
CA ASP A 32 -0.16 -9.46 7.88
C ASP A 32 0.98 -9.28 8.88
N LYS A 33 2.00 -8.48 8.54
CA LYS A 33 3.15 -8.16 9.39
C LYS A 33 3.02 -6.80 10.07
N GLY A 34 1.92 -6.09 9.84
CA GLY A 34 1.68 -4.79 10.42
C GLY A 34 2.23 -3.61 9.60
N ASN A 35 2.72 -3.83 8.38
CA ASN A 35 3.22 -2.74 7.54
C ASN A 35 2.05 -1.95 6.96
N ASP A 36 2.01 -0.64 7.23
CA ASP A 36 0.99 0.26 6.67
C ASP A 36 1.37 0.67 5.23
N TRP A 37 0.41 0.66 4.32
CA TRP A 37 0.60 1.01 2.91
C TRP A 37 1.24 2.41 2.72
N TYR A 38 0.75 3.40 3.45
CA TYR A 38 1.22 4.78 3.34
C TYR A 38 2.63 4.96 3.90
N ASP A 39 3.07 4.08 4.79
CA ASP A 39 4.45 4.10 5.30
C ASP A 39 5.42 3.37 4.35
N VAL A 40 4.99 2.24 3.76
CA VAL A 40 5.87 1.43 2.90
C VAL A 40 6.10 2.03 1.52
N ILE A 41 5.22 2.91 1.05
CA ILE A 41 5.37 3.63 -0.22
C ILE A 41 6.76 4.30 -0.31
N ASP A 42 7.25 4.86 0.80
CA ASP A 42 8.54 5.56 0.86
C ASP A 42 9.76 4.62 0.72
N LEU A 43 9.56 3.30 0.80
CA LEU A 43 10.64 2.31 0.68
C LEU A 43 10.97 1.95 -0.77
N PHE A 44 10.18 2.40 -1.74
CA PHE A 44 10.32 2.02 -3.14
C PHE A 44 11.20 3.00 -3.95
N ASP A 45 12.20 2.50 -4.69
CA ASP A 45 12.97 3.31 -5.65
C ASP A 45 12.22 3.40 -6.99
N GLU A 46 11.54 4.52 -7.25
CA GLU A 46 10.81 4.80 -8.50
C GLU A 46 11.69 4.86 -9.75
N SER A 47 12.97 5.23 -9.60
CA SER A 47 13.89 5.41 -10.73
C SER A 47 14.49 4.10 -11.24
N LYS A 48 14.51 3.04 -10.42
CA LYS A 48 15.23 1.80 -10.73
C LYS A 48 14.39 0.53 -10.71
N THR A 49 13.19 0.55 -10.15
CA THR A 49 12.44 -0.69 -9.88
C THR A 49 11.04 -0.69 -10.50
N LEU A 50 10.65 -1.84 -11.03
CA LEU A 50 9.28 -2.17 -11.41
C LEU A 50 8.55 -2.75 -10.19
N LYS A 51 7.34 -2.27 -9.93
CA LYS A 51 6.45 -2.76 -8.87
C LYS A 51 5.37 -3.57 -9.53
N ILE A 52 5.03 -4.69 -8.91
CA ILE A 52 4.11 -5.68 -9.47
C ILE A 52 3.10 -6.05 -8.38
N GLY A 53 1.82 -5.90 -8.69
CA GLY A 53 0.72 -6.37 -7.84
C GLY A 53 0.18 -7.70 -8.36
N TYR A 54 -0.09 -8.63 -7.46
CA TYR A 54 -0.58 -9.96 -7.75
C TYR A 54 -1.99 -10.16 -7.17
N ASP A 55 -2.80 -11.00 -7.81
CA ASP A 55 -4.01 -11.55 -7.19
C ASP A 55 -3.67 -12.74 -6.26
N ASP A 56 -4.70 -13.28 -5.59
CA ASP A 56 -4.56 -14.41 -4.65
C ASP A 56 -4.07 -15.71 -5.33
N ASP A 57 -4.21 -15.83 -6.66
CA ASP A 57 -3.71 -16.96 -7.45
C ASP A 57 -2.27 -16.72 -7.95
N GLY A 58 -1.64 -15.60 -7.58
CA GLY A 58 -0.29 -15.22 -7.99
C GLY A 58 -0.19 -14.68 -9.41
N ARG A 59 -1.30 -14.27 -10.05
CA ARG A 59 -1.27 -13.64 -11.38
C ARG A 59 -0.99 -12.16 -11.27
N VAL A 60 -0.17 -11.63 -12.16
CA VAL A 60 0.07 -10.18 -12.25
C VAL A 60 -1.20 -9.46 -12.68
N ARG A 61 -1.62 -8.47 -11.88
CA ARG A 61 -2.79 -7.62 -12.15
C ARG A 61 -2.42 -6.18 -12.45
N THR A 62 -1.37 -5.68 -11.82
CA THR A 62 -0.88 -4.31 -11.97
C THR A 62 0.64 -4.32 -12.04
N PHE A 63 1.21 -3.37 -12.76
CA PHE A 63 2.63 -3.09 -12.72
C PHE A 63 2.91 -1.64 -13.09
N THR A 64 3.92 -1.04 -12.47
CA THR A 64 4.26 0.38 -12.65
C THR A 64 5.66 0.66 -12.10
N THR A 65 6.31 1.70 -12.60
CA THR A 65 7.51 2.27 -11.96
C THR A 65 7.15 3.30 -10.89
N ASN A 66 5.97 3.92 -10.97
CA ASN A 66 5.43 4.89 -10.03
C ASN A 66 4.56 4.18 -8.96
N ILE A 67 5.02 4.11 -7.72
CA ILE A 67 4.33 3.41 -6.62
C ILE A 67 3.04 4.13 -6.21
N HIS A 68 3.00 5.46 -6.33
CA HIS A 68 1.83 6.27 -5.99
C HIS A 68 0.66 6.07 -6.96
N ALA A 69 0.89 5.41 -8.10
CA ALA A 69 -0.17 4.99 -9.02
C ALA A 69 -0.92 3.73 -8.55
N LEU A 70 -0.46 3.07 -7.48
CA LEU A 70 -1.10 1.87 -6.93
C LEU A 70 -1.95 2.20 -5.71
N PHE A 71 -3.03 1.44 -5.58
CA PHE A 71 -3.83 1.36 -4.37
C PHE A 71 -4.19 -0.12 -4.15
N PRO A 72 -3.43 -0.86 -3.33
CA PRO A 72 -3.54 -2.31 -3.22
C PRO A 72 -4.69 -2.72 -2.29
N VAL A 73 -5.91 -2.69 -2.83
CA VAL A 73 -7.15 -3.22 -2.24
C VAL A 73 -7.54 -4.54 -2.90
#